data_AF-A0A2E2VXA9-F1
#
_entry.id   AF-A0A2E2VXA9-F1
#
_cell.length_a   1.000
_cell.length_b   1.000
_cell.length_c   1.000
_cell.angle_alpha   90.00
_cell.angle_beta   90.00
_cell.angle_gamma   90.00
#
_symmetry.space_group_name_H-M   'P 1'
#
loop_
_entity.id
_entity.type
_entity.pdbx_description
1 polymer ?
#
loop_
_entity_poly.entity_id
_entity_poly.type
_entity_poly.pdbx_seq_one_letter_code
_entity_poly.pdbx_strand_id
1 'polypeptide(L)'
;MIKKLFFLIFILVLSCSKNNQDDTKENFSFVNSYSADLKNGRKVFNKACITCHLYGSGGSIMLNDSLSWSRVISKKNKIEIYSNVYNGYMGEKGPMPYKGGCIDCSDEDLLDAIEYILSINGLSVGN
;
A
#
# COMPACT_ATOMS: atom_id res chain seq x y z
N MET A 1 27.30 -49.59 -29.21
CA MET A 1 28.14 -48.60 -29.92
C MET A 1 28.14 -47.32 -29.08
N ILE A 2 29.00 -47.24 -28.06
CA ILE A 2 30.31 -46.54 -28.11
C ILE A 2 30.18 -45.14 -28.72
N LYS A 3 30.14 -44.12 -27.85
CA LYS A 3 31.22 -43.14 -27.73
C LYS A 3 31.18 -42.53 -26.34
N LYS A 4 32.05 -43.07 -25.48
CA LYS A 4 32.55 -42.40 -24.28
C LYS A 4 33.30 -41.13 -24.70
N LEU A 5 33.44 -40.26 -23.72
CA LEU A 5 34.72 -39.66 -23.32
C LEU A 5 34.90 -38.17 -23.65
N PHE A 6 35.02 -37.42 -22.56
CA PHE A 6 35.81 -36.19 -22.40
C PHE A 6 35.33 -34.95 -23.16
N PHE A 7 34.76 -33.99 -22.44
CA PHE A 7 35.62 -32.86 -22.05
C PHE A 7 35.16 -32.25 -20.73
N LEU A 8 36.19 -31.96 -19.96
CA LEU A 8 36.23 -31.55 -18.57
C LEU A 8 36.20 -30.02 -18.58
N ILE A 9 35.05 -29.40 -18.34
CA ILE A 9 35.01 -27.97 -18.00
C ILE A 9 34.07 -27.76 -16.82
N PHE A 10 34.71 -27.88 -15.66
CA PHE A 10 34.32 -27.30 -14.39
C PHE A 10 34.38 -25.77 -14.53
N ILE A 11 33.28 -25.12 -14.93
CA ILE A 11 33.11 -23.67 -14.77
C ILE A 11 32.35 -23.44 -13.47
N LEU A 12 33.15 -23.29 -12.41
CA LEU A 12 32.81 -22.55 -11.20
C LEU A 12 32.50 -21.10 -11.60
N VAL A 13 31.24 -20.82 -11.95
CA VAL A 13 30.72 -19.46 -11.77
C VAL A 13 30.19 -19.35 -10.35
N LEU A 14 31.09 -18.96 -9.44
CA LEU A 14 30.69 -18.15 -8.29
C LEU A 14 30.10 -16.85 -8.86
N SER A 15 28.81 -16.91 -9.20
CA SER A 15 28.02 -15.70 -9.35
C SER A 15 27.74 -15.19 -7.94
N CYS A 16 28.56 -14.24 -7.50
CA CYS A 16 28.28 -13.43 -6.34
C CYS A 16 26.94 -12.74 -6.57
N SER A 17 25.89 -13.24 -5.92
CA SER A 17 24.66 -12.50 -5.65
C SER A 17 25.04 -11.28 -4.81
N LYS A 18 25.39 -10.18 -5.46
CA LYS A 18 25.47 -8.87 -4.82
C LYS A 18 24.10 -8.21 -4.92
N ASN A 19 23.44 -8.29 -3.77
CA ASN A 19 22.66 -7.26 -3.11
C ASN A 19 21.55 -6.57 -3.91
N ASN A 20 20.33 -6.90 -3.46
CA ASN A 20 19.37 -5.94 -2.90
C ASN A 20 19.24 -4.66 -3.71
N GLN A 21 18.29 -4.74 -4.64
CA GLN A 21 17.34 -3.70 -4.98
C GLN A 21 17.25 -2.59 -3.91
N ASP A 22 18.04 -1.55 -4.12
CA ASP A 22 17.89 -0.22 -3.56
C ASP A 22 18.21 0.75 -4.70
N ASP A 23 17.75 1.99 -4.59
CA ASP A 23 17.72 3.03 -5.64
C ASP A 23 16.36 3.14 -6.36
N THR A 24 15.24 3.21 -5.61
CA THR A 24 13.98 3.97 -5.94
C THR A 24 12.75 3.61 -5.08
N LYS A 25 12.86 2.81 -4.00
CA LYS A 25 11.76 2.71 -3.03
C LYS A 25 11.91 3.81 -1.99
N GLU A 26 11.03 4.81 -2.02
CA GLU A 26 10.82 5.69 -0.86
C GLU A 26 10.74 4.83 0.40
N ASN A 27 11.63 5.11 1.35
CA ASN A 27 11.74 4.35 2.57
C ASN A 27 10.56 4.70 3.49
N PHE A 28 9.42 4.04 3.27
CA PHE A 28 8.21 4.15 4.09
C PHE A 28 8.35 3.50 5.48
N SER A 29 9.56 3.39 6.03
CA SER A 29 9.81 2.81 7.36
C SER A 29 9.04 3.53 8.48
N PHE A 30 8.84 4.84 8.37
CA PHE A 30 8.08 5.63 9.34
C PHE A 30 6.61 5.18 9.48
N VAL A 31 6.03 4.59 8.42
CA VAL A 31 4.62 4.15 8.39
C VAL A 31 4.35 3.14 9.50
N ASN A 32 5.28 2.22 9.76
CA ASN A 32 5.10 1.20 10.78
C ASN A 32 5.22 1.74 12.21
N SER A 33 5.99 2.81 12.43
CA SER A 33 6.14 3.41 13.76
C SER A 33 5.11 4.50 14.07
N TYR A 34 4.43 5.03 13.06
CA TYR A 34 3.46 6.09 13.22
C TYR A 34 2.15 5.60 13.88
N SER A 35 1.69 6.31 14.91
CA SER A 35 0.43 6.09 15.60
C SER A 35 -0.58 7.15 15.15
N ALA A 36 -1.74 6.72 14.66
CA ALA A 36 -2.69 7.60 13.99
C ALA A 36 -3.57 8.40 14.97
N ASP A 37 -3.83 9.67 14.62
CA ASP A 37 -4.85 10.52 15.26
C ASP A 37 -6.16 10.45 14.47
N LEU A 38 -7.14 9.71 14.99
CA LEU A 38 -8.46 9.57 14.37
C LEU A 38 -9.24 10.89 14.23
N LYS A 39 -8.96 11.89 15.10
CA LYS A 39 -9.59 13.20 15.01
C LYS A 39 -9.05 13.96 13.81
N ASN A 40 -7.74 13.89 13.56
CA ASN A 40 -7.14 14.44 12.36
C ASN A 40 -7.59 13.66 11.12
N GLY A 41 -7.60 12.33 11.19
CA GLY A 41 -8.02 11.45 10.09
C GLY A 41 -9.44 11.74 9.60
N ARG A 42 -10.37 12.02 10.51
CA ARG A 42 -11.72 12.48 10.17
C ARG A 42 -11.71 13.79 9.38
N LYS A 43 -10.86 14.75 9.75
CA LYS A 43 -10.75 16.05 9.05
C LYS A 43 -10.21 15.85 7.64
N VAL A 44 -9.14 15.07 7.48
CA VAL A 44 -8.53 14.77 6.18
C VAL A 44 -9.51 14.00 5.29
N PHE A 45 -10.20 12.99 5.85
CA PHE A 45 -11.27 12.28 5.15
C PHE A 45 -12.32 13.24 4.61
N ASN A 46 -12.87 14.11 5.47
CA ASN A 46 -13.89 15.08 5.07
C ASN A 46 -13.38 16.12 4.06
N LYS A 47 -12.08 16.43 4.07
CA LYS A 47 -11.45 17.40 3.17
C LYS A 47 -11.30 16.83 1.76
N ALA A 48 -10.89 15.57 1.63
CA ALA A 48 -10.45 15.01 0.34
C ALA A 48 -11.07 13.65 0.00
N CYS A 49 -11.04 12.69 0.93
CA CYS A 49 -11.39 11.29 0.64
C CYS A 49 -12.92 11.07 0.50
N ILE A 50 -13.72 11.91 1.17
CA ILE A 50 -15.17 11.78 1.30
C ILE A 50 -15.89 11.74 -0.05
N THR A 51 -15.40 12.50 -1.03
CA THR A 51 -16.00 12.63 -2.37
C THR A 51 -16.16 11.28 -3.06
N CYS A 52 -15.20 10.37 -2.85
CA CYS A 52 -15.25 9.03 -3.41
C CYS A 52 -15.78 8.04 -2.37
N HIS A 53 -15.13 7.98 -1.21
CA HIS A 53 -15.32 6.88 -0.27
C HIS A 53 -16.64 6.95 0.51
N LEU A 54 -17.35 8.08 0.60
CA LEU A 54 -18.61 8.10 1.35
C LEU A 54 -19.69 7.22 0.70
N TYR A 55 -19.80 7.28 -0.63
CA TYR A 55 -20.85 6.60 -1.40
C TYR A 55 -20.30 5.66 -2.48
N GLY A 56 -18.99 5.41 -2.50
CA GLY A 56 -18.37 4.53 -3.50
C GLY A 56 -18.30 5.14 -4.90
N SER A 57 -18.33 6.47 -4.99
CA SER A 57 -18.25 7.19 -6.26
C SER A 57 -16.93 6.87 -6.97
N GLY A 58 -16.97 6.83 -8.30
CA GLY A 58 -15.82 6.43 -9.12
C GLY A 58 -15.36 4.98 -8.92
N GLY A 59 -16.22 4.11 -8.34
CA GLY A 59 -15.89 2.71 -8.09
C GLY A 59 -15.05 2.47 -6.82
N SER A 60 -14.93 3.49 -5.96
CA SER A 60 -14.22 3.38 -4.68
C SER A 60 -14.96 2.47 -3.68
N ILE A 61 -14.24 1.98 -2.68
CA ILE A 61 -14.83 1.22 -1.57
C ILE A 61 -15.59 2.18 -0.66
N MET A 62 -16.87 1.92 -0.40
CA MET A 62 -17.69 2.72 0.50
C MET A 62 -17.15 2.70 1.94
N LEU A 63 -17.27 3.81 2.65
CA LEU A 63 -16.71 4.02 3.98
C LEU A 63 -17.17 2.95 4.97
N ASN A 64 -18.43 2.50 4.86
CA ASN A 64 -19.04 1.52 5.75
C ASN A 64 -19.12 0.09 5.15
N ASP A 65 -18.39 -0.21 4.07
CA ASP A 65 -18.29 -1.56 3.51
C ASP A 65 -17.21 -2.37 4.24
N SER A 66 -17.57 -2.85 5.43
CA SER A 66 -16.65 -3.60 6.30
C SER A 66 -16.07 -4.84 5.61
N LEU A 67 -16.86 -5.55 4.81
CA LEU A 67 -16.41 -6.77 4.11
C LEU A 67 -15.31 -6.46 3.08
N SER A 68 -15.47 -5.38 2.31
CA SER A 68 -14.45 -4.97 1.35
C SER A 68 -13.19 -4.45 2.05
N TRP A 69 -13.32 -3.67 3.12
CA TRP A 69 -12.17 -3.20 3.90
C TRP A 69 -11.42 -4.34 4.60
N SER A 70 -12.12 -5.31 5.18
CA SER A 70 -11.49 -6.52 5.74
C SER A 70 -10.69 -7.28 4.70
N ARG A 71 -11.19 -7.38 3.46
CA ARG A 71 -10.45 -8.01 2.34
C ARG A 71 -9.22 -7.21 1.92
N VAL A 72 -9.24 -5.88 2.04
CA VAL A 72 -8.06 -5.04 1.75
C VAL A 72 -6.96 -5.35 2.77
N ILE A 73 -7.26 -5.27 4.06
CA ILE A 73 -6.26 -5.48 5.12
C ILE A 73 -5.79 -6.93 5.22
N SER A 74 -6.59 -7.92 4.79
CA SER A 74 -6.15 -9.31 4.73
C SER A 74 -5.15 -9.59 3.60
N LYS A 75 -5.04 -8.69 2.63
CA LYS A 75 -4.19 -8.84 1.43
C LYS A 75 -3.01 -7.89 1.40
N LYS A 76 -3.03 -6.84 2.21
CA LYS A 76 -2.05 -5.76 2.16
C LYS A 76 -1.70 -5.33 3.58
N ASN A 77 -0.40 -5.18 3.83
CA ASN A 77 0.08 -4.58 5.06
C ASN A 77 -0.04 -3.05 5.04
N LYS A 78 0.30 -2.42 6.16
CA LYS A 78 0.21 -0.96 6.35
C LYS A 78 1.00 -0.16 5.31
N ILE A 79 2.22 -0.58 5.00
CA ILE A 79 3.07 0.08 3.99
C ILE A 79 2.44 -0.01 2.60
N GLU A 80 1.90 -1.17 2.23
CA GLU A 80 1.26 -1.35 0.91
C GLU A 80 -0.02 -0.52 0.78
N ILE A 81 -0.83 -0.43 1.83
CA ILE A 81 -2.03 0.42 1.83
C ILE A 81 -1.63 1.89 1.71
N TYR A 82 -0.68 2.34 2.53
CA TYR A 82 -0.15 3.70 2.47
C TYR A 82 0.40 4.03 1.09
N SER A 83 1.24 3.16 0.52
CA SER A 83 1.85 3.35 -0.80
C SER A 83 0.81 3.50 -1.91
N ASN A 84 -0.29 2.73 -1.87
CA ASN A 84 -1.39 2.87 -2.83
C ASN A 84 -2.09 4.23 -2.73
N VAL A 85 -2.26 4.77 -1.52
CA VAL A 85 -2.86 6.10 -1.32
C VAL A 85 -1.89 7.19 -1.74
N TYR A 86 -0.63 7.11 -1.31
CA TYR A 86 0.40 8.10 -1.61
C TYR A 86 0.63 8.21 -3.11
N ASN A 87 0.91 7.09 -3.79
CA ASN A 87 1.19 7.09 -5.23
C ASN A 87 -0.07 7.24 -6.09
N GLY A 88 -1.23 6.84 -5.57
CA GLY A 88 -2.40 6.57 -6.39
C GLY A 88 -2.24 5.28 -7.20
N TYR A 89 -3.34 4.71 -7.67
CA TYR A 89 -3.34 3.49 -8.49
C TYR A 89 -4.64 3.33 -9.27
N MET A 90 -4.62 2.45 -10.28
CA MET A 90 -5.84 1.98 -10.94
C MET A 90 -6.35 0.71 -10.25
N GLY A 91 -7.49 0.79 -9.58
CA GLY A 91 -8.16 -0.36 -8.99
C GLY A 91 -9.06 -1.08 -9.99
N GLU A 92 -9.57 -2.24 -9.59
CA GLU A 92 -10.47 -3.07 -10.43
C GLU A 92 -11.73 -2.31 -10.87
N LYS A 93 -12.24 -1.42 -10.02
CA LYS A 93 -13.50 -0.70 -10.22
C LYS A 93 -13.31 0.78 -10.57
N GLY A 94 -12.11 1.30 -10.44
CA GLY A 94 -11.81 2.71 -10.73
C GLY A 94 -10.51 3.21 -10.10
N PRO A 95 -10.14 4.47 -10.41
CA PRO A 95 -8.88 5.05 -9.96
C PRO A 95 -8.92 5.54 -8.52
N MET A 96 -7.80 5.37 -7.81
CA MET A 96 -7.45 6.12 -6.61
C MET A 96 -6.41 7.17 -7.00
N PRO A 97 -6.71 8.48 -6.90
CA PRO A 97 -5.77 9.53 -7.29
C PRO A 97 -4.56 9.60 -6.36
N TYR A 98 -3.47 10.22 -6.85
CA TYR A 98 -2.28 10.55 -6.06
C TYR A 98 -2.66 11.25 -4.74
N LYS A 99 -2.08 10.80 -3.62
CA LYS A 99 -2.41 11.22 -2.25
C LYS A 99 -3.91 11.20 -1.91
N GLY A 100 -4.70 10.32 -2.55
CA GLY A 100 -6.15 10.30 -2.41
C GLY A 100 -6.83 11.62 -2.77
N GLY A 101 -6.18 12.45 -3.61
CA GLY A 101 -6.64 13.78 -4.00
C GLY A 101 -6.24 14.90 -3.03
N CYS A 102 -5.60 14.60 -1.91
CA CYS A 102 -5.09 15.60 -0.97
C CYS A 102 -3.63 15.96 -1.27
N ILE A 103 -3.41 16.82 -2.26
CA ILE A 103 -2.06 17.18 -2.75
C ILE A 103 -1.22 17.85 -1.65
N ASP A 104 -1.87 18.56 -0.72
CA ASP A 104 -1.24 19.30 0.37
C ASP A 104 -1.19 18.54 1.71
N CYS A 105 -1.67 17.29 1.75
CA CYS A 105 -1.59 16.45 2.96
C CYS A 105 -0.16 15.96 3.20
N SER A 106 0.25 15.97 4.47
CA SER A 106 1.47 15.28 4.91
C SER A 106 1.27 13.76 4.92
N ASP A 107 2.34 13.01 5.15
CA ASP A 107 2.27 11.57 5.22
C ASP A 107 1.46 11.11 6.45
N GLU A 108 1.59 11.83 7.56
CA GLU A 108 0.79 11.66 8.78
C GLU A 108 -0.71 11.89 8.52
N ASP A 109 -1.06 12.94 7.78
CA ASP A 109 -2.46 13.21 7.40
C ASP A 109 -3.07 12.03 6.61
N LEU A 110 -2.30 11.45 5.69
CA LEU A 110 -2.74 10.30 4.91
C LEU A 110 -2.90 9.05 5.78
N LEU A 111 -1.95 8.79 6.68
CA LEU A 111 -2.03 7.66 7.62
C LEU A 111 -3.21 7.79 8.58
N ASP A 112 -3.45 8.99 9.10
CA ASP A 112 -4.60 9.29 9.94
C ASP A 112 -5.92 9.04 9.19
N ALA A 113 -6.01 9.48 7.93
CA ALA A 113 -7.20 9.27 7.11
C ALA A 113 -7.46 7.79 6.80
N ILE A 114 -6.40 7.03 6.48
CA ILE A 114 -6.47 5.57 6.26
C ILE A 114 -7.01 4.88 7.52
N GLU A 115 -6.42 5.19 8.68
CA GLU A 115 -6.85 4.60 9.95
C GLU A 115 -8.29 5.00 10.30
N TYR A 116 -8.67 6.26 10.08
CA TYR A 116 -10.04 6.72 10.29
C TYR A 116 -11.04 5.90 9.47
N ILE A 117 -10.81 5.70 8.17
CA ILE A 117 -11.69 4.90 7.30
C ILE A 117 -11.86 3.48 7.86
N LEU A 118 -10.76 2.84 8.27
CA LEU A 118 -10.81 1.49 8.82
C LEU A 118 -11.52 1.45 10.18
N SER A 119 -11.30 2.46 11.03
CA SER A 119 -11.92 2.54 12.36
C SER A 119 -13.45 2.61 12.30
N ILE A 120 -14.03 3.20 11.24
CA ILE A 120 -15.49 3.21 11.02
C ILE A 120 -16.04 1.79 10.85
N ASN A 121 -15.21 0.85 10.42
CA ASN A 121 -15.55 -0.55 10.21
C ASN A 121 -15.10 -1.46 11.37
N GLY A 122 -14.59 -0.89 12.48
CA GLY A 122 -14.00 -1.66 13.57
C GLY A 122 -12.68 -2.33 13.19
N LEU A 123 -11.98 -1.81 12.18
CA LEU A 123 -10.71 -2.33 11.67
C LEU A 123 -9.57 -1.34 11.98
N SER A 124 -8.33 -1.83 11.90
CA SER A 124 -7.11 -1.04 12.04
C SER A 124 -6.04 -1.61 11.10
N VAL A 125 -5.11 -0.78 10.62
CA VAL A 125 -3.95 -1.27 9.86
C VAL A 125 -2.82 -1.80 10.78
N GLY A 126 -3.01 -1.73 12.10
CA GLY A 126 -1.98 -2.02 13.12
C GLY A 126 -2.22 -3.26 14.00
N ASN A 127 -3.19 -4.13 13.66
CA ASN A 127 -3.44 -5.41 14.33
C ASN A 127 -3.52 -6.55 13.31
#